data_AF-A0A1Y2AZ18-F1
#
_entry.id   AF-A0A1Y2AZ18-F1
#
_cell.length_a   1.000
_cell.length_b   1.000
_cell.length_c   1.000
_cell.angle_alpha   90.00
_cell.angle_beta   90.00
_cell.angle_gamma   90.00
#
_symmetry.space_group_name_H-M   'P 1'
#
loop_
_entity.id
_entity.type
_entity.pdbx_description
1 polymer ?
#
loop_
_entity_poly.entity_id
_entity_poly.type
_entity_poly.pdbx_seq_one_letter_code
_entity_poly.pdbx_strand_id
1 'polypeptide(L)' 'KIFIMLCQSLGIPFINEDLNLNLKTCGFRNKEYINKLLFIKELFENHYVKI' A
#
# COMPACT_ATOMS: atom_id res chain seq x y z
N LYS A 1 6.80 -9.80 4.82
CA LYS A 1 6.88 -8.98 6.06
C LYS A 1 7.29 -7.54 5.79
N ILE A 2 8.40 -7.30 5.07
CA ILE A 2 8.87 -5.94 4.72
C ILE A 2 7.79 -5.08 4.05
N PHE A 3 7.10 -5.62 3.03
CA PHE A 3 6.04 -4.88 2.35
C PHE A 3 4.89 -4.47 3.28
N ILE A 4 4.49 -5.34 4.21
CA ILE A 4 3.44 -5.04 5.20
C ILE A 4 3.89 -3.93 6.14
N MET A 5 5.14 -4.00 6.64
CA MET A 5 5.73 -2.95 7.46
C MET A 5 5.83 -1.61 6.73
N LEU A 6 6.17 -1.63 5.44
CA LEU A 6 6.18 -0.45 4.57
C LEU A 6 4.78 0.14 4.41
N CYS A 7 3.75 -0.68 4.17
CA CYS A 7 2.38 -0.20 4.12
C CYS A 7 1.98 0.44 5.45
N GLN A 8 2.29 -0.21 6.58
CA GLN A 8 1.99 0.31 7.91
C GLN A 8 2.72 1.63 8.20
N SER A 9 3.99 1.78 7.83
CA SER A 9 4.75 3.02 8.03
C SER A 9 4.22 4.18 7.18
N LEU A 10 3.63 3.89 6.02
CA LEU A 10 2.96 4.86 5.15
C LEU A 10 1.50 5.18 5.60
N GLY A 11 1.06 4.57 6.71
CA GLY A 11 -0.30 4.70 7.22
C GLY A 11 -1.34 4.03 6.33
N ILE A 12 -0.94 2.96 5.61
CA ILE A 12 -1.81 2.17 4.74
C ILE A 12 -2.18 0.88 5.48
N PRO A 13 -3.44 0.70 5.88
CA PRO A 13 -3.89 -0.56 6.42
C PRO A 13 -3.80 -1.63 5.34
N PHE A 14 -3.03 -2.69 5.60
CA PHE A 14 -2.91 -3.83 4.67
C PHE A 14 -4.25 -4.58 4.55
N ILE A 15 -4.94 -4.72 5.68
CA ILE A 15 -6.28 -5.29 5.81
C ILE A 15 -7.15 -4.25 6.52
N ASN A 16 -8.33 -4.00 5.97
CA ASN A 16 -9.41 -3.26 6.62
C ASN A 16 -10.44 -4.26 7.12
N GLU A 17 -10.85 -4.11 8.38
CA GLU A 17 -11.96 -4.87 8.94
C GLU A 17 -13.21 -3.99 8.88
N ASP A 18 -14.22 -4.49 8.17
CA ASP A 18 -15.57 -3.92 8.25
C ASP A 18 -16.28 -4.61 9.41
N LEU A 19 -16.32 -3.93 10.57
CA LEU A 19 -16.93 -4.46 11.79
C LEU A 19 -18.45 -4.68 11.65
N ASN A 20 -19.11 -4.02 10.70
CA ASN A 20 -20.54 -4.15 10.48
C ASN A 20 -20.88 -5.38 9.62
N LEU A 21 -20.03 -5.68 8.65
CA LEU A 21 -20.21 -6.82 7.75
C LEU A 21 -19.41 -8.07 8.16
N ASN A 22 -18.56 -7.95 9.17
CA ASN A 22 -17.61 -8.97 9.62
C ASN A 22 -16.72 -9.48 8.46
N LEU A 23 -16.40 -8.57 7.52
CA LEU A 23 -15.63 -8.86 6.31
C LEU A 23 -14.24 -8.22 6.40
N LYS A 24 -13.23 -8.99 6.02
CA LYS A 24 -11.87 -8.50 5.83
C LYS A 24 -11.69 -8.07 4.38
N THR A 25 -11.39 -6.80 4.17
CA THR A 25 -11.14 -6.25 2.85
C THR A 25 -9.69 -5.83 2.73
N CYS A 26 -9.19 -5.82 1.49
CA CYS A 26 -7.85 -5.33 1.21
C CYS A 26 -7.85 -3.81 1.27
N GLY A 27 -6.98 -3.20 2.08
CA GLY A 27 -6.97 -1.74 2.24
C GLY A 27 -6.56 -1.00 0.96
N PHE A 28 -5.86 -1.66 0.03
CA PHE A 28 -5.42 -1.06 -1.24
C PHE A 28 -6.55 -0.64 -2.19
N ARG A 29 -7.82 -0.98 -1.89
CA ARG A 29 -8.97 -0.49 -2.68
C ARG A 29 -9.21 1.01 -2.50
N ASN A 30 -8.64 1.64 -1.47
CA ASN A 30 -8.73 3.09 -1.31
C ASN A 30 -7.76 3.80 -2.28
N LYS A 31 -8.29 4.74 -3.07
CA LYS A 31 -7.53 5.55 -4.04
C LYS A 31 -6.46 6.43 -3.37
N GLU A 32 -6.64 6.86 -2.13
CA GLU A 32 -5.58 7.57 -1.42
C GLU A 32 -4.38 6.67 -1.13
N TYR A 33 -4.62 5.40 -0.78
CA TYR A 33 -3.56 4.46 -0.45
C TYR A 33 -2.81 4.01 -1.69
N ILE A 34 -3.50 3.82 -2.83
CA ILE A 34 -2.82 3.53 -4.10
C ILE A 34 -1.92 4.69 -4.52
N ASN A 35 -2.35 5.94 -4.31
CA ASN A 35 -1.54 7.12 -4.60
C ASN A 35 -0.30 7.23 -3.71
N LYS A 36 -0.39 6.83 -2.44
CA LYS A 36 0.80 6.75 -1.56
C LYS A 36 1.80 5.70 -2.02
N LEU A 37 1.34 4.60 -2.62
CA LEU A 37 2.20 3.54 -3.14
C LEU A 37 2.82 3.87 -4.50
N LEU A 38 2.32 4.89 -5.22
CA LEU A 38 2.86 5.34 -6.51
C LEU A 38 4.32 5.79 -6.40
N PHE A 39 4.73 6.38 -5.27
CA PHE A 39 6.14 6.71 -5.02
C PHE A 39 7.06 5.48 -5.07
N ILE A 40 6.58 4.30 -4.64
CA ILE A 40 7.37 3.06 -4.71
C ILE A 40 7.63 2.71 -6.18
N LYS A 41 6.61 2.84 -7.03
CA LYS A 41 6.76 2.62 -8.48
C LYS A 41 7.84 3.54 -9.05
N GLU A 42 7.78 4.84 -8.75
CA GLU A 42 8.78 5.81 -9.20
C GLU A 42 10.19 5.49 -8.68
N LEU A 43 10.32 5.04 -7.42
CA LEU A 43 11.59 4.64 -6.84
C LEU A 43 12.22 3.47 -7.61
N PHE A 44 11.45 2.44 -7.92
CA PHE A 44 11.94 1.27 -8.66
C PHE A 44 12.21 1.59 -10.13
N GLU A 45 11.34 2.35 -10.80
CA GLU A 45 11.54 2.75 -12.19
C GLU A 45 12.77 3.64 -12.36
N ASN A 46 12.96 4.65 -11.51
CA ASN A 46 14.15 5.53 -11.58
C ASN A 46 15.45 4.81 -11.21
N HIS A 47 15.39 3.80 -10.35
CA HIS A 47 16.54 2.97 -10.05
C HIS A 47 16.88 2.03 -11.22
N TYR A 48 15.88 1.53 -11.94
CA TYR A 48 16.07 0.67 -13.11
C TYR A 48 16.59 1.42 -14.36
N VAL A 49 16.38 2.73 -14.45
CA VAL A 49 16.83 3.56 -15.59
C VAL A 49 18.31 3.99 -15.45
N LYS A 50 18.92 3.90 -14.26
CA LYS A 50 20.37 4.13 -14.06
C LYS A 50 21.18 2.83 -14.23
N ILE A 51 20.99 2.14 -15.35
CA ILE A 51 21.87 1.04 -15.81
C ILE A 51 22.59 1.49 -17.06
#